data_AF-A0A7S0YC96-F1
#
_entry.id   AF-A0A7S0YC96-F1
#
_cell.length_a   1.000
_cell.length_b   1.000
_cell.length_c   1.000
_cell.angle_alpha   90.00
_cell.angle_beta   90.00
_cell.angle_gamma   90.00
#
_symmetry.space_group_name_H-M   'P 1'
#
loop_
_entity.id
_entity.type
_entity.pdbx_description
1 polymer ?
#
loop_
_entity_poly.entity_id
_entity_poly.type
_entity_poly.pdbx_seq_one_letter_code
_entity_poly.pdbx_strand_id
1 'polypeptide(L)'
;RPVGTTIYPGMQFTAVYIKQYLLDGWSLNDVCCYIPTWFGAIATILVGLLTYECSIPENASSSLLEWMVALVRGSSSPSQNRSAPMSSGFFSPALESACCAMGMM
;
A
#
# COMPACT_ATOMS: atom_id res chain seq x y z
N ARG A 1 27.29 -20.03 -15.62
CA ARG A 1 26.51 -20.13 -14.35
C ARG A 1 25.08 -20.51 -14.71
N PRO A 2 24.47 -21.55 -14.11
CA PRO A 2 23.06 -21.89 -14.38
C PRO A 2 22.15 -20.79 -13.85
N VAL A 3 21.60 -20.00 -14.75
CA VAL A 3 20.73 -18.85 -14.42
C VAL A 3 19.29 -19.28 -14.18
N GLY A 4 18.81 -20.33 -14.84
CA GLY A 4 17.42 -20.79 -14.71
C GLY A 4 17.04 -21.41 -13.36
N THR A 5 18.02 -21.85 -12.56
CA THR A 5 17.79 -22.47 -11.24
C THR A 5 18.21 -21.60 -10.06
N THR A 6 18.78 -20.42 -10.32
CA THR A 6 19.33 -19.54 -9.28
C THR A 6 18.75 -18.12 -9.30
N ILE A 7 17.72 -17.89 -10.12
CA ILE A 7 17.00 -16.61 -10.18
C ILE A 7 15.49 -16.85 -10.05
N TYR A 8 14.77 -15.85 -9.56
CA TYR A 8 13.32 -15.79 -9.66
C TYR A 8 12.94 -15.12 -10.99
N PRO A 9 12.31 -15.83 -11.94
CA PRO A 9 12.11 -15.33 -13.30
C PRO A 9 10.92 -14.37 -13.44
N GLY A 10 10.25 -14.00 -12.34
CA GLY A 10 9.01 -13.20 -12.38
C GLY A 10 9.16 -11.87 -13.13
N MET A 11 10.23 -11.13 -12.86
CA MET A 11 10.49 -9.84 -13.53
C MET A 11 10.65 -9.99 -15.04
N GLN A 12 11.28 -11.08 -15.48
CA GLN A 12 11.55 -11.35 -16.89
C GLN A 12 10.27 -11.70 -17.64
N PHE A 13 9.40 -12.51 -17.04
CA PHE A 13 8.08 -12.82 -17.61
C PHE A 13 7.20 -11.58 -17.70
N THR A 14 7.14 -10.76 -16.66
CA THR A 14 6.34 -9.53 -16.65
C THR A 14 6.83 -8.55 -17.72
N ALA A 15 8.14 -8.37 -17.89
CA ALA A 15 8.70 -7.48 -18.90
C ALA A 15 8.37 -7.92 -20.33
N VAL A 16 8.52 -9.21 -20.63
CA VAL A 16 8.20 -9.77 -21.96
C VAL A 16 6.69 -9.68 -22.24
N TYR A 17 5.86 -9.95 -21.23
CA TYR A 17 4.41 -9.83 -21.36
C TYR A 17 3.99 -8.40 -21.72
N ILE A 18 4.52 -7.39 -21.02
CA ILE A 18 4.22 -5.97 -21.30
C ILE A 18 4.68 -5.60 -22.72
N LYS A 19 5.88 -6.03 -23.12
CA LYS A 19 6.41 -5.77 -24.46
C LYS A 19 5.53 -6.38 -25.55
N GLN A 20 5.08 -7.62 -25.39
CA GLN A 20 4.30 -8.32 -26.43
C GLN A 20 2.85 -7.85 -26.55
N TYR A 21 2.21 -7.51 -25.43
CA TYR A 21 0.77 -7.20 -25.43
C TYR A 21 0.45 -5.71 -25.43
N LEU A 22 1.33 -4.87 -24.89
CA LEU A 22 1.04 -3.45 -24.66
C LEU A 22 1.91 -2.51 -25.50
N LEU A 23 3.18 -2.87 -25.72
CA LEU A 23 4.19 -1.97 -26.28
C LEU A 23 5.05 -2.68 -27.36
N ASP A 24 4.40 -3.27 -28.37
CA ASP A 24 5.10 -4.13 -29.35
C ASP A 24 6.16 -3.40 -30.19
N GLY A 25 6.02 -2.08 -30.36
CA GLY A 25 6.98 -1.23 -31.06
C GLY A 25 8.15 -0.71 -30.21
N TRP A 26 8.19 -1.00 -28.90
CA TRP A 26 9.22 -0.47 -28.00
C TRP A 26 10.39 -1.43 -27.80
N SER A 27 11.56 -0.88 -27.48
CA SER A 27 12.72 -1.70 -27.12
C SER A 27 12.51 -2.32 -25.74
N LEU A 28 13.04 -3.52 -25.54
CA LEU A 28 12.96 -4.23 -24.26
C LEU A 28 13.71 -3.48 -23.14
N ASN A 29 14.72 -2.70 -23.51
CA ASN A 29 15.44 -1.83 -22.58
C ASN A 29 14.52 -0.73 -22.02
N ASP A 30 13.78 -0.04 -22.89
CA ASP A 30 12.90 1.06 -22.48
C ASP A 30 11.80 0.55 -21.55
N VAL A 31 11.18 -0.58 -21.89
CA VAL A 31 10.15 -1.21 -21.04
C VAL A 31 10.72 -1.53 -19.66
N CYS A 32 11.90 -2.16 -19.58
CA CYS A 32 12.54 -2.51 -18.31
C CYS A 32 12.87 -1.28 -17.45
N CYS A 33 13.23 -0.14 -18.05
CA CYS A 33 13.49 1.10 -17.33
C CYS A 33 12.22 1.72 -16.72
N TYR A 34 11.05 1.54 -17.36
CA TYR A 34 9.79 2.11 -16.87
C TYR A 34 8.98 1.20 -15.94
N ILE A 35 9.29 -0.11 -15.88
CA ILE A 35 8.64 -1.06 -14.95
C ILE A 35 8.65 -0.56 -13.49
N PRO A 36 9.78 -0.11 -12.90
CA PRO A 36 9.78 0.36 -11.51
C PRO A 36 8.86 1.57 -11.27
N THR A 37 8.75 2.47 -12.25
CA THR A 37 7.92 3.68 -12.13
C THR A 37 6.43 3.33 -12.16
N TRP A 38 6.00 2.45 -13.07
CA TRP A 38 4.60 2.04 -13.17
C TRP A 38 4.16 1.19 -11.98
N PHE A 39 4.94 0.18 -11.61
CA PHE A 39 4.62 -0.65 -10.45
C PHE A 39 4.75 0.13 -9.14
N GLY A 40 5.60 1.16 -9.10
CA GLY A 40 5.66 2.12 -8.00
C GLY A 40 4.37 2.90 -7.84
N ALA A 41 3.85 3.50 -8.91
CA ALA A 41 2.57 4.21 -8.88
C ALA A 41 1.40 3.29 -8.46
N ILE A 42 1.36 2.07 -8.99
CA ILE A 42 0.35 1.07 -8.61
C ILE A 42 0.48 0.69 -7.13
N ALA A 43 1.70 0.48 -6.63
CA ALA A 43 1.94 0.16 -5.23
C ALA A 43 1.44 1.30 -4.32
N THR A 44 1.68 2.55 -4.67
CA THR A 44 1.20 3.70 -3.88
C THR A 44 -0.32 3.78 -3.84
N ILE A 45 -0.99 3.50 -4.96
CA ILE A 45 -2.47 3.40 -4.99
C ILE A 45 -2.95 2.27 -4.09
N LEU A 46 -2.36 1.08 -4.20
CA LEU A 46 -2.74 -0.08 -3.38
C LEU A 46 -2.49 0.16 -1.89
N VAL A 47 -1.37 0.80 -1.52
CA VAL A 47 -1.07 1.19 -0.14
C VAL A 47 -2.07 2.24 0.35
N GLY A 48 -2.47 3.19 -0.50
CA GLY A 48 -3.53 4.16 -0.18
C GLY A 48 -4.87 3.47 0.11
N LEU A 49 -5.28 2.53 -0.74
CA LEU A 49 -6.51 1.74 -0.55
C LEU A 49 -6.42 0.86 0.71
N LEU A 50 -5.28 0.22 0.95
CA LEU A 50 -5.05 -0.57 2.15
C LEU A 50 -5.13 0.30 3.42
N THR A 51 -4.51 1.48 3.39
CA THR A 51 -4.54 2.43 4.51
C THR A 51 -5.95 2.95 4.75
N TYR A 52 -6.71 3.18 3.68
CA TYR A 52 -8.12 3.57 3.77
C TYR A 52 -8.93 2.50 4.52
N GLU A 53 -8.83 1.24 4.13
CA GLU A 53 -9.52 0.13 4.83
C GLU A 53 -9.10 0.00 6.30
N CYS A 54 -7.82 0.24 6.62
CA CYS A 54 -7.33 0.25 8.00
C CYS A 54 -7.78 1.48 8.82
N SER A 55 -8.14 2.58 8.15
CA SER A 55 -8.59 3.83 8.81
C SER A 55 -10.08 3.82 9.19
N ILE A 56 -10.85 2.87 8.66
CA ILE A 56 -12.27 2.72 8.98
C ILE A 56 -12.39 2.27 10.45
N PRO A 57 -13.20 2.95 11.28
CA PRO A 57 -13.27 2.68 12.73
C PRO A 57 -13.71 1.25 13.09
N GLU A 58 -14.35 0.52 12.17
CA GLU A 58 -14.72 -0.90 12.35
C GLU A 58 -13.51 -1.85 12.26
N ASN A 59 -12.50 -1.51 11.46
CA ASN A 59 -11.27 -2.28 11.27
C ASN A 59 -10.05 -1.64 11.95
N ALA A 60 -10.18 -0.39 12.39
CA ALA A 60 -9.12 0.35 13.05
C ALA A 60 -8.78 -0.32 14.39
N SER A 61 -7.53 -0.78 14.50
CA SER A 61 -6.98 -1.44 15.69
C SER A 61 -6.77 -0.48 16.88
N SER A 62 -7.52 0.63 16.95
CA SER A 62 -7.54 1.54 18.10
C SER A 62 -7.87 0.78 19.39
N SER A 63 -8.60 -0.32 19.28
CA SER A 63 -8.85 -1.29 20.35
C SER A 63 -7.56 -1.91 20.92
N LEU A 64 -6.51 -2.16 20.15
CA LEU A 64 -5.28 -2.84 20.63
C LEU A 64 -4.38 -1.92 21.45
N LEU A 65 -4.13 -0.69 20.98
CA LEU A 65 -3.34 0.27 21.76
C LEU A 65 -4.13 0.85 22.92
N GLU A 66 -5.44 1.11 22.78
CA GLU A 66 -6.26 1.47 23.95
C GLU A 66 -6.35 0.33 24.95
N TRP A 67 -6.47 -0.92 24.52
CA TRP A 67 -6.42 -2.08 25.40
C TRP A 67 -5.07 -2.21 26.10
N MET A 68 -3.94 -2.06 25.39
CA MET A 68 -2.60 -2.10 25.99
C MET A 68 -2.38 -0.94 26.98
N VAL A 69 -2.82 0.28 26.65
CA VAL A 69 -2.73 1.45 27.54
C VAL A 69 -3.66 1.30 28.75
N ALA A 70 -4.86 0.72 28.58
CA ALA A 70 -5.78 0.40 29.68
C ALA A 70 -5.20 -0.68 30.61
N LEU A 71 -4.50 -1.68 30.05
CA LEU A 71 -3.77 -2.72 30.79
C LEU A 71 -2.62 -2.12 31.61
N VAL A 72 -1.83 -1.22 31.01
CA VAL A 72 -0.71 -0.52 31.69
C VAL A 72 -1.23 0.41 32.79
N ARG A 73 -2.38 1.06 32.58
CA ARG A 73 -3.02 1.93 33.59
C ARG A 73 -3.84 1.17 34.63
N GLY A 74 -3.93 -0.16 34.54
CA GLY A 74 -4.63 -1.01 35.51
C GLY A 74 -6.11 -0.70 35.66
N SER A 75 -6.76 -0.12 34.65
CA SER A 75 -8.16 0.29 34.73
C SER A 75 -9.06 -0.72 34.00
N SER A 76 -9.99 -1.30 34.74
CA SER A 76 -10.98 -2.25 34.23
C SER A 76 -12.01 -1.54 33.33
N SER A 77 -11.88 -1.74 32.02
CA SER A 77 -12.85 -1.48 30.92
C SER A 77 -13.56 -0.11 30.84
N PRO A 78 -13.57 0.46 29.63
CA PRO A 78 -14.77 1.07 29.11
C PRO A 78 -15.15 0.44 27.76
N SER A 79 -16.19 -0.38 27.77
CA SER A 79 -17.02 -0.56 26.58
C SER A 79 -17.82 0.72 26.39
N GLN A 80 -17.46 1.58 25.43
CA GLN A 80 -18.43 2.54 24.89
C GLN A 80 -18.03 3.09 23.51
N ASN A 81 -18.70 2.55 22.49
CA ASN A 81 -19.26 3.27 21.33
C ASN A 81 -18.79 4.72 21.18
N ARG A 82 -17.70 4.94 20.44
CA ARG A 82 -17.46 6.23 19.79
C ARG A 82 -17.40 5.98 18.30
N SER A 83 -18.54 6.16 17.65
CA SER A 83 -18.62 6.42 16.22
C SER A 83 -17.71 7.63 15.95
N ALA A 84 -16.47 7.37 15.55
CA ALA A 84 -15.61 8.44 15.07
C ALA A 84 -16.32 9.07 13.87
N PRO A 85 -16.51 10.41 13.86
CA PRO A 85 -17.16 11.04 12.73
C PRO A 85 -16.33 10.72 11.49
N MET A 86 -16.95 10.03 10.54
CA MET A 86 -16.41 9.81 9.20
C MET A 86 -16.12 11.21 8.64
N SER A 87 -14.86 11.67 8.74
CA SER A 87 -14.48 12.98 8.25
C SER A 87 -14.50 12.92 6.74
N SER A 88 -15.68 13.18 6.20
CA SER A 88 -16.01 13.42 4.80
C SER A 88 -15.43 14.77 4.36
N GLY A 89 -14.12 14.92 4.54
CA GLY A 89 -13.37 16.10 4.15
C GLY A 89 -12.15 15.68 3.35
N PHE A 90 -11.77 16.51 2.38
CA PHE A 90 -10.55 16.44 1.57
C PHE A 90 -9.22 16.42 2.38
N PHE A 91 -9.29 16.18 3.69
CA PHE A 91 -8.21 16.17 4.67
C PHE A 91 -8.29 14.86 5.48
N SER A 92 -8.25 13.73 4.77
CA SER A 92 -8.14 12.41 5.41
C SER A 92 -6.67 12.09 5.66
N PRO A 93 -6.28 11.57 6.84
CA PRO A 93 -4.90 11.16 7.12
C PRO A 93 -4.37 10.13 6.11
N ALA A 94 -5.25 9.35 5.47
CA ALA A 94 -4.90 8.45 4.38
C ALA A 94 -4.43 9.18 3.11
N LEU A 95 -5.02 10.35 2.82
CA LEU A 95 -4.62 11.20 1.69
C LEU A 95 -3.28 11.89 1.99
N GLU A 96 -3.07 12.37 3.21
CA GLU A 96 -1.77 12.94 3.63
C GLU A 96 -0.66 11.88 3.60
N SER A 97 -0.91 10.66 4.07
CA SER A 97 0.08 9.57 3.99
C SER A 97 0.36 9.15 2.55
N ALA A 98 -0.67 9.11 1.69
CA ALA A 98 -0.50 8.81 0.27
C ALA A 98 0.26 9.93 -0.46
N CYS A 99 -0.01 11.20 -0.14
CA CYS A 99 0.68 12.35 -0.73
C CYS A 99 2.14 12.45 -0.26
N CYS A 100 2.42 12.16 1.02
CA CYS A 100 3.79 12.05 1.54
C CYS A 100 4.54 10.86 0.92
N ALA A 101 3.88 9.72 0.69
CA ALA A 101 4.47 8.59 -0.01
C ALA A 101 4.77 8.92 -1.49
N MET A 102 3.89 9.68 -2.17
CA MET A 102 4.13 10.17 -3.53
C MET A 102 5.29 11.17 -3.61
N GLY A 103 5.53 11.98 -2.58
CA GLY A 103 6.62 12.96 -2.54
C GLY A 103 8.02 12.37 -2.28
N MET A 104 8.12 11.08 -1.91
CA MET A 104 9.39 10.39 -1.65
C MET A 104 9.84 9.46 -2.79
N MET A 105 9.08 9.37 -3.89
CA MET A 105 9.45 8.63 -5.10
C MET A 105 10.01 9.58 -6.16
#